data_AF-A0A810QCW0-F1
#
_entry.id   AF-A0A810QCW0-F1
#
_cell.length_a   1.000
_cell.length_b   1.000
_cell.length_c   1.000
_cell.angle_alpha   90.00
_cell.angle_beta   90.00
_cell.angle_gamma   90.00
#
_symmetry.space_group_name_H-M   'P 1'
#
loop_
_entity.id
_entity.type
_entity.pdbx_description
1 polymer ?
#
loop_
_entity_poly.entity_id
_entity_poly.type
_entity_poly.pdbx_seq_one_letter_code
_entity_poly.pdbx_strand_id
1 'polypeptide(L)' 'MEIKSILGSLTEDLQSGTITLYQAAEELYNAGWTNYIDTDKARRLLQLYNKSPGHRLQQ' A
#
# COMPACT_ATOMS: atom_id res chain seq x y z
N MET A 1 -12.41 15.34 -1.06
CA MET A 1 -10.94 15.33 -1.26
C MET A 1 -10.45 14.10 -0.51
N GLU A 2 -10.30 12.97 -1.18
CA GLU A 2 -9.85 11.74 -0.51
C GLU A 2 -8.37 11.91 -0.17
N ILE A 3 -8.06 11.88 1.12
CA ILE A 3 -6.68 11.76 1.58
C ILE A 3 -6.24 10.35 1.20
N LYS A 4 -5.59 10.21 0.04
CA LYS A 4 -4.97 8.94 -0.36
C LYS A 4 -3.94 8.59 0.70
N SER A 5 -4.23 7.56 1.50
CA SER A 5 -3.23 6.98 2.40
C SER A 5 -2.09 6.40 1.56
N ILE A 6 -0.86 6.42 2.08
CA ILE A 6 0.30 5.87 1.36
C ILE A 6 0.08 4.42 0.89
N LEU A 7 -0.65 3.63 1.68
CA LEU A 7 -1.06 2.28 1.30
C LEU A 7 -1.95 2.24 0.05
N GLY A 8 -2.83 3.23 -0.12
CA GLY A 8 -3.69 3.35 -1.29
C GLY A 8 -2.88 3.66 -2.55
N SER A 9 -2.04 4.70 -2.48
CA SER A 9 -1.16 5.05 -3.60
C SER A 9 -0.25 3.90 -3.99
N LEU A 10 0.44 3.27 -3.03
CA LEU A 10 1.33 2.13 -3.30
C LEU A 10 0.58 0.92 -3.83
N THR A 11 -0.66 0.69 -3.41
CA THR A 11 -1.49 -0.40 -3.93
C THR A 11 -1.90 -0.13 -5.37
N GLU A 12 -2.31 1.10 -5.69
CA GLU A 12 -2.63 1.53 -7.06
C GLU A 12 -1.39 1.40 -7.97
N ASP A 13 -0.24 1.90 -7.54
CA ASP A 13 1.01 1.86 -8.32
C ASP A 13 1.51 0.43 -8.53
N LEU A 14 1.37 -0.45 -7.53
CA LEU A 14 1.72 -1.86 -7.64
C LEU A 14 0.77 -2.62 -8.59
N GLN A 15 -0.53 -2.29 -8.57
CA GLN A 15 -1.52 -2.87 -9.49
C GLN A 15 -1.34 -2.37 -10.92
N SER A 16 -0.99 -1.10 -11.08
CA SER A 16 -0.63 -0.47 -12.36
C SER A 16 0.66 -1.06 -12.93
N GLY A 17 1.51 -1.65 -12.08
CA GLY A 17 2.86 -2.10 -12.46
C GLY A 17 3.86 -0.94 -12.58
N THR A 18 3.51 0.24 -12.08
CA THR A 18 4.37 1.42 -12.02
C THR A 18 5.55 1.18 -11.07
N ILE A 19 5.29 0.49 -9.96
CA ILE A 19 6.31 0.10 -8.98
C ILE A 19 6.32 -1.41 -8.78
N THR A 20 7.46 -1.92 -8.35
CA THR A 20 7.61 -3.30 -7.90
C THR A 20 7.25 -3.45 -6.43
N LEU A 21 7.02 -4.69 -5.98
CA LEU A 21 6.77 -4.98 -4.57
C LEU A 21 7.95 -4.56 -3.67
N TYR A 22 9.17 -4.59 -4.20
CA TYR A 22 10.36 -4.12 -3.50
C TYR A 22 10.33 -2.60 -3.29
N GLN A 23 10.04 -1.84 -4.34
CA GLN A 23 9.90 -0.38 -4.23
C GLN A 23 8.76 0.00 -3.29
N ALA A 24 7.64 -0.74 -3.31
CA ALA A 24 6.57 -0.53 -2.33
C ALA A 24 7.04 -0.77 -0.89
N ALA A 25 7.92 -1.76 -0.66
CA ALA A 25 8.51 -2.00 0.66
C ALA A 25 9.50 -0.90 1.08
N GLU A 26 10.27 -0.34 0.15
CA GLU A 26 11.13 0.83 0.38
C GLU A 26 10.31 2.05 0.78
N GLU A 27 9.22 2.34 0.07
CA GLU A 27 8.32 3.45 0.38
C GLU A 27 7.67 3.29 1.75
N LEU A 28 7.27 2.06 2.12
CA LEU A 28 6.75 1.77 3.46
C LEU A 28 7.81 1.97 4.55
N TYR A 29 9.05 1.60 4.29
CA TYR A 29 10.17 1.83 5.20
C TYR A 29 10.46 3.34 5.34
N ASN A 30 10.56 4.07 4.24
CA ASN A 30 10.81 5.52 4.21
C ASN A 30 9.69 6.30 4.91
N ALA A 31 8.45 5.82 4.79
CA ALA A 31 7.30 6.40 5.47
C ALA A 31 7.18 5.96 6.95
N GLY A 32 8.09 5.14 7.45
CA GLY A 32 8.11 4.68 8.85
C GLY A 32 7.05 3.63 9.20
N TRP A 33 6.42 2.99 8.22
CA TRP A 33 5.43 1.92 8.44
C TRP A 33 6.08 0.59 8.79
N THR A 34 7.32 0.38 8.36
CA THR A 34 8.10 -0.82 8.65
C THR A 34 9.48 -0.44 9.17
N ASN A 35 10.00 -1.24 10.11
CA ASN A 35 11.34 -1.00 10.67
C ASN A 35 12.47 -1.40 9.71
N TYR A 36 12.15 -2.15 8.66
CA TYR A 36 13.10 -2.63 7.66
C TYR A 36 12.36 -2.96 6.36
N ILE A 37 13.07 -2.89 5.24
CA ILE A 37 12.53 -3.20 3.91
C ILE A 37 12.21 -4.70 3.86
N ASP A 38 10.91 -5.03 3.86
CA ASP A 38 10.41 -6.40 3.86
C ASP A 38 9.26 -6.53 2.87
N THR A 39 9.51 -7.25 1.78
CA THR A 39 8.56 -7.42 0.68
C THR A 39 7.38 -8.30 1.07
N ASP A 40 7.55 -9.26 1.98
CA ASP A 40 6.44 -10.12 2.45
C ASP A 40 5.51 -9.31 3.36
N LYS A 41 6.08 -8.48 4.25
CA LYS A 41 5.29 -7.52 5.05
C LYS A 41 4.59 -6.49 4.18
N ALA A 42 5.27 -5.91 3.20
CA ALA A 42 4.68 -4.96 2.26
C ALA A 42 3.48 -5.61 1.54
N ARG A 43 3.66 -6.82 1.02
CA ARG A 43 2.59 -7.58 0.36
C ARG A 43 1.39 -7.79 1.28
N ARG A 44 1.62 -8.20 2.54
CA ARG A 44 0.53 -8.39 3.51
C ARG A 44 -0.19 -7.10 3.83
N LEU A 45 0.53 -6.00 4.05
CA LEU A 45 -0.05 -4.68 4.34
C LEU A 45 -0.91 -4.17 3.18
N LEU A 46 -0.40 -4.23 1.95
CA LEU A 46 -1.12 -3.83 0.75
C LEU A 46 -2.33 -4.74 0.48
N GLN A 47 -2.20 -6.05 0.73
CA GLN A 47 -3.33 -6.98 0.64
C GLN A 47 -4.40 -6.74 1.70
N LEU A 48 -4.02 -6.38 2.93
CA LEU A 48 -4.95 -6.03 4.01
C LEU A 48 -5.69 -4.74 3.70
N TYR A 49 -4.99 -3.74 3.15
CA TYR A 49 -5.62 -2.51 2.66
C TYR A 49 -6.64 -2.81 1.56
N ASN A 50 -6.27 -3.64 0.58
CA ASN A 50 -7.18 -4.05 -0.49
C ASN A 50 -8.35 -4.95 -0.01
N LYS A 51 -8.15 -5.75 1.04
CA LYS A 51 -9.19 -6.60 1.65
C LYS A 51 -10.12 -5.85 2.58
N SER A 52 -9.76 -4.64 3.01
CA SER A 52 -10.63 -3.80 3.82
C SER A 52 -11.76 -3.28 2.93
N PRO A 53 -13.01 -3.77 3.05
CA PRO A 53 -14.14 -3.20 2.34
C PRO A 53 -14.55 -1.93 3.08
N GLY A 54 -13.71 -0.90 3.00
CA GLY A 54 -13.84 0.34 3.76
C GLY A 54 -14.36 1.54 2.97
N HIS A 55 -14.59 1.42 1.66
CA HIS A 55 -15.16 2.49 0.84
C HIS A 55 -16.27 1.98 -0.10
N ARG A 56 -17.26 1.28 0.48
CA ARG A 56 -18.55 1.05 -0.17
C ARG A 56 -19.70 1.67 0.62
N LEU A 57 -19.58 2.95 0.94
CA LEU A 57 -20.66 3.91 1.23
C LEU A 57 -20.10 5.23 0.68
N GLN A 58 -20.61 5.77 -0.42
CA GLN A 58 -21.91 6.44 -0.48
C GLN A 58 -22.69 6.05 -1.75
N GLN A 59 -23.95 5.68 -1.55
CA GLN A 59 -25.01 5.78 -2.57
C GLN A 59 -25.48 7.24 -2.69
#